data_AF-A0A7W7ZKC8-F1
#
_entry.id   AF-A0A7W7ZKC8-F1
#
_cell.length_a   1.000
_cell.length_b   1.000
_cell.length_c   1.000
_cell.angle_alpha   90.00
_cell.angle_beta   90.00
_cell.angle_gamma   90.00
#
_symmetry.space_group_name_H-M   'P 1'
#
loop_
_entity.id
_entity.type
_entity.pdbx_description
1 polymer ?
#
loop_
_entity_poly.entity_id
_entity_poly.type
_entity_poly.pdbx_seq_one_letter_code
_entity_poly.pdbx_strand_id
1 'polypeptide(L)'
;MSRLQCFDFQGVNTKQYADLIEPLMVWILRRIDEIVYDPNNLGVPKHVLIEEIFSNMKNKQLLEAALASIKTVRKNLGGVTMIGQSANDLGENADLIVNSCTSFLFLPDATFNRKAYGELFKLSEHQLDLFESLRPREGLYVRRDGITKVITLNLDARSYAKFSTRPKDKVRRSKLVEMYGLHEGIERFAQGEIA
;
A
#
# COMPACT_ATOMS: atom_id res chain seq x y z
N MET A 1 8.21 9.76 -20.10
CA MET A 1 7.75 9.87 -18.70
C MET A 1 8.83 9.33 -17.77
N SER A 2 8.91 9.84 -16.54
CA SER A 2 9.81 9.29 -15.51
C SER A 2 9.45 7.84 -15.18
N ARG A 3 10.44 7.03 -14.75
CA ARG A 3 10.23 5.63 -14.33
C ARG A 3 9.41 5.49 -13.05
N LEU A 4 9.35 6.55 -12.25
CA LEU A 4 8.53 6.66 -11.05
C LEU A 4 7.60 7.87 -11.21
N GLN A 5 6.32 7.65 -10.98
CA GLN A 5 5.29 8.68 -10.94
C GLN A 5 4.53 8.52 -9.63
N CYS A 6 4.33 9.63 -8.92
CA CYS A 6 3.60 9.67 -7.66
C CYS A 6 2.52 10.75 -7.78
N PHE A 7 1.30 10.40 -7.41
CA PHE A 7 0.16 11.31 -7.35
C PHE A 7 -0.23 11.43 -5.88
N ASP A 8 0.09 12.59 -5.29
CA ASP A 8 -0.19 12.86 -3.88
C ASP A 8 -1.55 13.55 -3.73
N PHE A 9 -2.44 12.96 -2.93
CA PHE A 9 -3.78 13.46 -2.67
C PHE A 9 -3.92 14.16 -1.31
N GLN A 10 -2.86 14.21 -0.49
CA GLN A 10 -2.93 14.77 0.88
C GLN A 10 -3.40 16.24 0.89
N GLY A 11 -3.00 17.03 -0.11
CA GLY A 11 -3.37 18.44 -0.22
C GLY A 11 -4.75 18.71 -0.83
N VAL A 12 -5.36 17.72 -1.47
CA VAL A 12 -6.65 17.86 -2.18
C VAL A 12 -7.81 17.16 -1.47
N ASN A 13 -7.53 16.29 -0.49
CA ASN A 13 -8.54 15.67 0.36
C ASN A 13 -9.06 16.63 1.44
N THR A 14 -9.54 17.80 1.03
CA THR A 14 -10.24 18.77 1.88
C THR A 14 -11.72 18.80 1.50
N LYS A 15 -12.59 19.21 2.44
CA LYS A 15 -14.04 19.33 2.18
C LYS A 15 -14.38 20.18 0.95
N GLN A 16 -13.48 21.09 0.57
CA GLN A 16 -13.66 21.99 -0.57
C GLN A 16 -13.54 21.27 -1.93
N TYR A 17 -12.72 20.22 -2.03
CA TYR A 17 -12.41 19.55 -3.30
C TYR A 17 -12.80 18.07 -3.30
N ALA A 18 -13.52 17.61 -2.28
CA ALA A 18 -13.92 16.21 -2.13
C ALA A 18 -14.61 15.64 -3.39
N ASP A 19 -15.45 16.45 -4.05
CA ASP A 19 -16.19 16.04 -5.25
C ASP A 19 -15.29 15.88 -6.49
N LEU A 20 -14.06 16.42 -6.47
CA LEU A 20 -13.11 16.32 -7.58
C LEU A 20 -12.20 15.10 -7.49
N ILE A 21 -12.10 14.47 -6.31
CA ILE A 21 -11.20 13.35 -6.07
C ILE A 21 -11.59 12.14 -6.91
N GLU A 22 -12.86 11.73 -6.89
CA GLU A 22 -13.33 10.56 -7.64
C GLU A 22 -13.13 10.71 -9.17
N PRO A 23 -13.54 11.82 -9.83
CA PRO A 23 -13.27 12.04 -11.24
C PRO A 23 -11.77 12.08 -11.58
N LEU A 24 -10.96 12.74 -10.74
CA LEU A 24 -9.51 12.82 -10.93
C LEU A 24 -8.86 11.45 -10.87
N MET A 25 -9.25 10.61 -9.92
CA MET A 25 -8.76 9.24 -9.81
C MET A 25 -9.08 8.40 -11.05
N VAL A 26 -10.32 8.46 -11.53
CA VAL A 26 -10.73 7.74 -12.75
C VAL A 26 -9.91 8.21 -13.93
N TRP A 27 -9.68 9.52 -14.06
CA TRP A 27 -8.84 10.07 -15.10
C TRP A 27 -7.39 9.57 -14.99
N ILE A 28 -6.79 9.58 -13.78
CA ILE A 28 -5.44 9.06 -13.55
C ILE A 28 -5.34 7.57 -13.90
N LEU A 29 -6.31 6.75 -13.51
CA LEU A 29 -6.32 5.33 -13.85
C LEU A 29 -6.39 5.11 -15.36
N ARG A 30 -7.17 5.92 -16.09
CA ARG A 30 -7.18 5.89 -17.56
C ARG A 30 -5.84 6.35 -18.16
N ARG A 31 -5.15 7.30 -17.54
CA ARG A 31 -3.79 7.69 -17.95
C ARG A 31 -2.78 6.57 -17.73
N ILE A 32 -2.93 5.81 -16.65
CA ILE A 32 -2.12 4.63 -16.35
C ILE A 32 -2.40 3.54 -17.40
N ASP A 33 -3.67 3.32 -17.74
CA ASP A 33 -4.07 2.36 -18.79
C ASP A 33 -3.32 2.63 -20.10
N GLU A 34 -3.26 3.88 -20.56
CA GLU A 34 -2.52 4.21 -21.80
C GLU A 34 -1.05 3.77 -21.78
N ILE A 35 -0.39 3.81 -20.62
CA ILE A 35 1.00 3.34 -20.46
C ILE A 35 1.06 1.81 -20.41
N VAL A 36 0.09 1.19 -19.73
CA VAL A 36 0.00 -0.26 -19.53
C VAL A 36 -0.31 -0.97 -20.85
N TYR A 37 -1.16 -0.39 -21.69
CA TYR A 37 -1.60 -0.94 -22.98
C TYR A 37 -0.71 -0.56 -24.16
N ASP A 38 0.19 0.41 -24.01
CA ASP A 38 1.11 0.79 -25.08
C ASP A 38 1.92 -0.44 -25.55
N PRO A 39 1.80 -0.85 -26.83
CA PRO A 39 2.52 -1.99 -27.37
C PRO A 39 4.03 -1.89 -27.18
N ASN A 40 4.59 -0.68 -27.13
CA ASN A 40 6.02 -0.45 -26.90
C ASN A 40 6.45 -0.83 -25.47
N ASN A 41 5.51 -0.94 -24.53
CA ASN A 41 5.79 -1.23 -23.13
C ASN A 41 5.48 -2.68 -22.73
N LEU A 42 5.04 -3.55 -23.63
CA LEU A 42 4.59 -4.92 -23.28
C LEU A 42 5.63 -5.74 -22.51
N GLY A 43 6.91 -5.63 -22.90
CA GLY A 43 8.03 -6.32 -22.24
C GLY A 43 8.57 -5.64 -20.98
N VAL A 44 8.01 -4.49 -20.59
CA VAL A 44 8.51 -3.69 -19.47
C VAL A 44 7.67 -3.96 -18.23
N PRO A 45 8.26 -4.44 -17.11
CA PRO A 45 7.54 -4.60 -15.86
C PRO A 45 6.98 -3.28 -15.33
N LYS A 46 5.74 -3.31 -14.84
CA LYS A 46 5.04 -2.15 -14.28
C LYS A 46 4.51 -2.47 -12.90
N HIS A 47 4.41 -1.48 -12.04
CA HIS A 47 3.76 -1.66 -10.74
C HIS A 47 2.93 -0.44 -10.38
N VAL A 48 1.66 -0.66 -10.04
CA VAL A 48 0.75 0.38 -9.56
C VAL A 48 0.56 0.18 -8.07
N LEU A 49 0.89 1.20 -7.29
CA LEU A 49 0.68 1.22 -5.84
C LEU A 49 -0.48 2.17 -5.54
N ILE A 50 -1.45 1.71 -4.77
CA ILE A 50 -2.65 2.47 -4.42
C ILE A 50 -2.82 2.43 -2.91
N GLU A 51 -2.79 3.59 -2.26
CA GLU A 51 -2.90 3.73 -0.80
C GLU A 51 -4.21 4.44 -0.45
N GLU A 52 -5.05 3.84 0.42
CA GLU A 52 -6.26 4.45 1.03
C GLU A 52 -7.32 5.05 0.07
N ILE A 53 -7.18 4.77 -1.23
CA ILE A 53 -7.95 5.45 -2.26
C ILE A 53 -9.34 4.80 -2.46
N PHE A 54 -9.47 3.49 -2.29
CA PHE A 54 -10.72 2.77 -2.58
C PHE A 54 -11.75 2.78 -1.45
N SER A 55 -11.30 3.00 -0.20
CA SER A 55 -12.19 3.15 0.96
C SER A 55 -13.08 4.39 0.85
N ASN A 56 -12.61 5.42 0.16
CA ASN A 56 -13.29 6.71 0.05
C ASN A 56 -14.15 6.87 -1.22
N MET A 57 -14.17 5.87 -2.13
CA MET A 57 -15.00 5.91 -3.32
C MET A 57 -16.45 5.55 -3.01
N LYS A 58 -17.33 6.53 -3.16
CA LYS A 58 -18.79 6.39 -3.01
C LYS A 58 -19.44 5.87 -4.29
N ASN A 59 -18.92 6.24 -5.45
CA ASN A 59 -19.46 5.77 -6.71
C ASN A 59 -18.97 4.36 -7.07
N LYS A 60 -19.84 3.38 -6.83
CA LYS A 60 -19.57 1.95 -7.11
C LYS A 60 -19.19 1.66 -8.56
N GLN A 61 -19.78 2.36 -9.54
CA GLN A 61 -19.44 2.14 -10.95
C GLN A 61 -18.01 2.58 -11.26
N LEU A 62 -17.55 3.68 -10.66
CA LEU A 62 -16.17 4.15 -10.82
C LEU A 62 -15.18 3.20 -10.15
N LEU A 63 -15.54 2.65 -8.98
CA LEU A 63 -14.76 1.61 -8.34
C LEU A 63 -14.66 0.34 -9.20
N GLU A 64 -15.77 -0.15 -9.73
CA GLU A 64 -15.76 -1.33 -10.60
C GLU A 64 -14.91 -1.11 -11.85
N ALA A 65 -14.98 0.08 -12.46
CA ALA A 65 -14.13 0.45 -13.58
C ALA A 65 -12.64 0.48 -13.19
N ALA A 66 -12.31 1.04 -12.02
CA ALA A 66 -10.94 1.05 -11.49
C ALA A 66 -10.40 -0.37 -11.25
N LEU A 67 -11.21 -1.23 -10.61
CA LEU A 67 -10.86 -2.64 -10.36
C LEU A 67 -10.72 -3.44 -11.67
N ALA A 68 -11.49 -3.10 -12.70
CA ALA A 68 -11.36 -3.70 -14.03
C ALA A 68 -10.05 -3.32 -14.73
N SER A 69 -9.64 -2.05 -14.63
CA SER A 69 -8.32 -1.57 -15.09
C SER A 69 -7.19 -2.33 -14.37
N ILE A 70 -7.27 -2.47 -13.04
CA ILE A 70 -6.31 -3.23 -12.21
C ILE A 70 -6.14 -4.67 -12.70
N LYS A 71 -7.24 -5.38 -12.97
CA LYS A 71 -7.18 -6.76 -13.50
C LYS A 71 -6.40 -6.85 -14.80
N THR A 72 -6.38 -5.77 -15.57
CA THR A 72 -5.72 -5.74 -16.87
C THR A 72 -4.25 -5.35 -16.79
N VAL A 73 -3.85 -4.56 -15.79
CA VAL A 73 -2.43 -4.34 -15.46
C VAL A 73 -1.69 -5.67 -15.33
N ARG A 74 -2.30 -6.65 -14.64
CA ARG A 74 -1.75 -8.00 -14.48
C ARG A 74 -1.46 -8.72 -15.79
N LYS A 75 -2.27 -8.49 -16.84
CA LYS A 75 -2.11 -9.15 -18.15
C LYS A 75 -0.96 -8.56 -18.98
N ASN A 76 -0.48 -7.37 -18.63
CA ASN A 76 0.53 -6.62 -19.38
C ASN A 76 1.86 -6.48 -18.61
N LEU A 77 2.29 -7.59 -17.99
CA LEU A 77 3.49 -7.68 -17.16
C LEU A 77 3.51 -6.67 -15.99
N GLY A 78 2.31 -6.35 -15.48
CA GLY A 78 2.14 -5.41 -14.38
C GLY A 78 1.74 -6.09 -13.07
N GLY A 79 2.03 -5.43 -11.95
CA GLY A 79 1.47 -5.76 -10.64
C GLY A 79 0.68 -4.59 -10.06
N VAL A 80 -0.27 -4.88 -9.18
CA VAL A 80 -0.97 -3.87 -8.40
C VAL A 80 -0.90 -4.24 -6.93
N THR A 81 -0.49 -3.29 -6.10
CA THR A 81 -0.53 -3.41 -4.64
C THR A 81 -1.49 -2.36 -4.10
N MET A 82 -2.44 -2.79 -3.28
CA MET A 82 -3.34 -1.91 -2.56
C MET A 82 -2.98 -1.94 -1.08
N ILE A 83 -2.87 -0.77 -0.48
CA ILE A 83 -2.55 -0.58 0.94
C ILE A 83 -3.76 0.08 1.60
N GLY A 84 -4.28 -0.54 2.66
CA GLY A 84 -5.32 0.00 3.53
C GLY A 84 -4.90 -0.13 5.00
N GLN A 85 -5.50 0.68 5.87
CA GLN A 85 -5.17 0.69 7.30
C GLN A 85 -5.79 -0.50 8.04
N SER A 86 -7.07 -0.77 7.80
CA SER A 86 -7.77 -1.92 8.35
C SER A 86 -8.73 -2.53 7.33
N ALA A 87 -9.15 -3.78 7.57
CA ALA A 87 -10.22 -4.38 6.79
C ALA A 87 -11.56 -3.62 6.93
N ASN A 88 -11.78 -2.97 8.07
CA ASN A 88 -12.99 -2.19 8.32
C ASN A 88 -13.09 -0.96 7.41
N ASP A 89 -11.95 -0.38 7.03
CA ASP A 89 -11.91 0.79 6.15
C ASP A 89 -12.32 0.48 4.72
N LEU A 90 -12.32 -0.80 4.32
CA LEU A 90 -12.79 -1.20 2.99
C LEU A 90 -14.30 -0.98 2.81
N GLY A 91 -15.05 -0.83 3.90
CA GLY A 91 -16.46 -0.47 3.90
C GLY A 91 -17.35 -1.39 3.06
N GLU A 92 -18.37 -0.81 2.43
CA GLU A 92 -19.34 -1.54 1.60
C GLU A 92 -18.72 -2.21 0.35
N ASN A 93 -17.50 -1.82 0.00
CA ASN A 93 -16.79 -2.27 -1.20
C ASN A 93 -15.78 -3.39 -0.93
N ALA A 94 -15.66 -3.84 0.33
CA ALA A 94 -14.66 -4.79 0.76
C ALA A 94 -14.62 -6.07 -0.08
N ASP A 95 -15.78 -6.68 -0.33
CA ASP A 95 -15.87 -7.91 -1.13
C ASP A 95 -15.32 -7.72 -2.55
N LEU A 96 -15.61 -6.60 -3.21
CA LEU A 96 -15.15 -6.33 -4.58
C LEU A 96 -13.62 -6.18 -4.63
N ILE A 97 -13.07 -5.41 -3.68
CA ILE A 97 -11.64 -5.14 -3.59
C ILE A 97 -10.90 -6.45 -3.26
N VAL A 98 -11.32 -7.16 -2.23
CA VAL A 98 -10.69 -8.42 -1.79
C VAL A 98 -10.75 -9.48 -2.89
N ASN A 99 -11.87 -9.58 -3.62
CA ASN A 99 -12.00 -10.51 -4.75
C ASN A 99 -11.15 -10.19 -5.96
N SER A 100 -10.63 -8.96 -6.07
CA SER A 100 -9.65 -8.61 -7.11
C SER A 100 -8.22 -9.03 -6.77
N CYS A 101 -7.91 -9.25 -5.49
CA CYS A 101 -6.57 -9.60 -5.00
C CYS A 101 -6.29 -11.10 -5.07
N THR A 102 -5.12 -11.48 -5.61
CA THR A 102 -4.65 -12.87 -5.61
C THR A 102 -3.83 -13.23 -4.37
N SER A 103 -3.33 -12.24 -3.65
CA SER A 103 -2.50 -12.40 -2.46
C SER A 103 -2.72 -11.25 -1.49
N PHE A 104 -2.48 -11.52 -0.21
CA PHE A 104 -2.66 -10.61 0.90
C PHE A 104 -1.43 -10.64 1.79
N LEU A 105 -1.04 -9.48 2.30
CA LEU A 105 -0.05 -9.37 3.37
C LEU A 105 -0.73 -8.67 4.54
N PHE A 106 -1.06 -9.43 5.57
CA PHE A 106 -1.65 -8.92 6.80
C PHE A 106 -0.54 -8.53 7.76
N LEU A 107 -0.62 -7.33 8.32
CA LEU A 107 0.23 -6.88 9.41
C LEU A 107 -0.58 -6.92 10.71
N PRO A 108 0.08 -6.97 11.90
CA PRO A 108 -0.61 -6.93 13.18
C PRO A 108 -1.64 -5.79 13.22
N ASP A 109 -2.91 -6.15 13.43
CA ASP A 109 -4.03 -5.22 13.46
C ASP A 109 -4.65 -5.23 14.86
N ALA A 110 -4.64 -4.09 15.54
CA ALA A 110 -5.24 -3.94 16.86
C ALA A 110 -6.77 -4.09 16.84
N THR A 111 -7.39 -3.96 15.67
CA THR A 111 -8.84 -4.11 15.44
C THR A 111 -9.22 -5.48 14.88
N PHE A 112 -8.28 -6.44 14.88
CA PHE A 112 -8.50 -7.78 14.35
C PHE A 112 -9.75 -8.44 14.96
N ASN A 113 -10.68 -8.80 14.08
CA ASN A 113 -11.85 -9.59 14.42
C ASN A 113 -11.80 -10.91 13.64
N ARG A 114 -11.59 -12.01 14.37
CA ARG A 114 -11.40 -13.34 13.79
C ARG A 114 -12.51 -13.73 12.80
N LYS A 115 -13.78 -13.51 13.18
CA LYS A 115 -14.92 -13.85 12.34
C LYS A 115 -14.97 -13.01 11.07
N ALA A 116 -14.87 -11.68 11.21
CA ALA A 116 -14.95 -10.76 10.07
C ALA A 116 -13.82 -11.01 9.06
N TYR A 117 -12.58 -11.22 9.54
CA TYR A 117 -11.44 -11.52 8.68
C TYR A 117 -11.56 -12.90 8.01
N GLY A 118 -12.01 -13.92 8.76
CA GLY A 118 -12.28 -15.26 8.21
C GLY A 118 -13.33 -15.21 7.09
N GLU A 119 -14.41 -14.47 7.29
CA GLU A 119 -15.49 -14.34 6.31
C GLU A 119 -15.08 -13.52 5.08
N LEU A 120 -14.43 -12.37 5.27
CA LEU A 120 -14.07 -11.45 4.19
C LEU A 120 -12.93 -12.00 3.32
N PHE A 121 -11.85 -12.46 3.95
CA PHE A 121 -10.65 -12.93 3.24
C PHE A 121 -10.64 -14.44 2.98
N LYS A 122 -11.68 -15.17 3.44
CA LYS A 122 -11.79 -16.63 3.33
C LYS A 122 -10.59 -17.36 3.97
N LEU A 123 -10.16 -16.87 5.13
CA LEU A 123 -9.05 -17.47 5.87
C LEU A 123 -9.52 -18.73 6.60
N SER A 124 -8.68 -19.76 6.58
CA SER A 124 -8.85 -20.95 7.41
C SER A 124 -8.55 -20.66 8.88
N GLU A 125 -9.04 -21.51 9.79
CA GLU A 125 -8.73 -21.41 11.23
C GLU A 125 -7.22 -21.36 11.49
N HIS A 126 -6.44 -22.18 10.79
CA HIS A 126 -4.99 -22.17 10.93
C HIS A 126 -4.35 -20.83 10.48
N GLN A 127 -4.85 -20.23 9.40
CA GLN A 127 -4.38 -18.91 8.97
C GLN A 127 -4.76 -17.82 9.96
N LEU A 128 -5.95 -17.91 10.58
CA LEU A 128 -6.38 -16.99 11.63
C LEU A 128 -5.50 -17.12 12.87
N ASP A 129 -5.11 -18.34 13.27
CA ASP A 129 -4.18 -18.57 14.38
C ASP A 129 -2.79 -17.99 14.10
N LEU A 130 -2.28 -18.15 12.87
CA LEU A 130 -1.02 -17.54 12.45
C LEU A 130 -1.11 -16.01 12.45
N PHE A 131 -2.26 -15.44 12.08
CA PHE A 131 -2.45 -14.00 12.09
C PHE A 131 -2.48 -13.44 13.51
N GLU A 132 -3.21 -14.09 14.41
CA GLU A 132 -3.34 -13.68 15.82
C GLU A 132 -2.01 -13.79 16.58
N SER A 133 -1.13 -14.70 16.17
CA SER A 133 0.19 -14.91 16.78
C SER A 133 1.32 -14.04 16.20
N LEU A 134 1.03 -13.14 15.25
CA LEU A 134 2.05 -12.27 14.65
C LEU A 134 2.72 -11.38 15.71
N ARG A 135 4.06 -11.34 15.68
CA ARG A 135 4.86 -10.47 16.54
C ARG A 135 5.16 -9.13 15.85
N PRO A 136 5.68 -8.13 16.58
CA PRO A 136 6.12 -6.89 15.96
C PRO A 136 7.09 -7.17 14.80
N ARG A 137 6.87 -6.49 13.67
CA ARG A 137 7.61 -6.66 12.40
C ARG A 137 7.34 -7.97 11.67
N GLU A 138 6.40 -8.80 12.11
CA GLU A 138 5.94 -9.93 11.31
C GLU A 138 4.73 -9.54 10.47
N GLY A 139 4.50 -10.28 9.40
CA GLY A 139 3.32 -10.19 8.56
C GLY A 139 2.89 -11.58 8.10
N LEU A 140 1.60 -11.81 7.97
CA LEU A 140 1.05 -13.04 7.40
C LEU A 140 0.83 -12.83 5.91
N TYR A 141 1.65 -13.49 5.09
CA TYR A 141 1.46 -13.55 3.65
C TYR A 141 0.57 -14.75 3.28
N VAL A 142 -0.52 -14.47 2.57
CA VAL A 142 -1.48 -15.48 2.10
C VAL A 142 -1.69 -15.31 0.60
N ARG A 143 -1.62 -16.41 -0.15
CA ARG A 143 -2.03 -16.45 -1.55
C ARG A 143 -3.23 -17.35 -1.73
N ARG A 144 -4.09 -17.01 -2.69
CA ARG A 144 -5.28 -17.81 -3.02
C ARG A 144 -4.96 -19.19 -3.58
N ASP A 145 -3.73 -19.44 -4.04
CA ASP A 145 -3.26 -20.76 -4.48
C ASP A 145 -2.74 -21.65 -3.33
N GLY A 146 -2.97 -21.22 -2.08
CA GLY A 146 -2.73 -22.04 -0.87
C GLY A 146 -1.41 -21.74 -0.16
N ILE A 147 -0.53 -20.91 -0.71
CA ILE A 147 0.72 -20.54 -0.04
C ILE A 147 0.41 -19.62 1.14
N THR A 148 0.83 -20.03 2.33
CA THR A 148 0.75 -19.23 3.57
C THR A 148 2.13 -19.17 4.22
N LYS A 149 2.60 -17.98 4.57
CA LYS A 149 3.89 -17.76 5.24
C LYS A 149 3.79 -16.61 6.23
N VAL A 150 4.32 -16.81 7.44
CA VAL A 150 4.70 -15.68 8.30
C VAL A 150 6.05 -15.16 7.80
N ILE A 151 6.12 -13.87 7.51
CA ILE A 151 7.31 -13.19 7.03
C ILE A 151 7.78 -12.16 8.06
N THR A 152 9.08 -12.00 8.23
CA THR A 152 9.66 -10.95 9.07
C THR A 152 10.11 -9.78 8.20
N LEU A 153 9.54 -8.61 8.47
CA LEU A 153 9.83 -7.35 7.81
C LEU A 153 11.00 -6.67 8.51
N ASN A 154 12.17 -6.75 7.89
CA ASN A 154 13.35 -6.04 8.35
C ASN A 154 13.56 -4.79 7.50
N LEU A 155 13.68 -3.64 8.16
CA LEU A 155 14.05 -2.39 7.51
C LEU A 155 15.54 -2.16 7.76
N ASP A 156 16.32 -1.92 6.70
CA ASP A 156 17.73 -1.58 6.87
C ASP A 156 17.86 -0.25 7.62
N ALA A 157 18.98 -0.06 8.30
CA ALA A 157 19.19 1.08 9.18
C ALA A 157 19.08 2.43 8.45
N ARG A 158 19.45 2.47 7.17
CA ARG A 158 19.42 3.68 6.34
C ARG A 158 18.00 4.02 5.91
N SER A 159 17.22 3.02 5.51
CA SER A 159 15.78 3.19 5.26
C SER A 159 15.04 3.59 6.54
N TYR A 160 15.38 3.00 7.68
CA TYR A 160 14.82 3.42 8.98
C TYR A 160 15.14 4.88 9.29
N ALA A 161 16.39 5.30 9.15
CA ALA A 161 16.82 6.67 9.34
C ALA A 161 16.02 7.64 8.46
N LYS A 162 15.85 7.30 7.18
CA LYS A 162 15.16 8.14 6.20
C LYS A 162 13.65 8.24 6.45
N PHE A 163 12.99 7.12 6.73
CA PHE A 163 11.53 7.02 6.69
C PHE A 163 10.87 6.96 8.07
N SER A 164 11.62 6.87 9.17
CA SER A 164 11.01 6.88 10.51
C SER A 164 10.16 8.14 10.71
N THR A 165 8.92 7.91 11.13
CA THR A 165 7.94 8.94 11.45
C THR A 165 7.88 9.25 12.95
N ARG A 166 8.63 8.52 13.78
CA ARG A 166 8.66 8.71 15.24
C ARG A 166 9.16 10.12 15.58
N PRO A 167 8.50 10.87 16.48
CA PRO A 167 8.89 12.25 16.78
C PRO A 167 10.36 12.42 17.17
N LYS A 168 10.88 11.53 18.04
CA LYS A 168 12.30 11.55 18.46
C LYS A 168 13.25 11.34 17.29
N ASP A 169 12.92 10.43 16.39
CA ASP A 169 13.71 10.15 15.20
C ASP A 169 13.65 11.32 14.20
N LYS A 170 12.48 11.97 14.04
CA LYS A 170 12.37 13.17 13.21
C LYS A 170 13.31 14.28 13.70
N VAL A 171 13.29 14.57 15.00
CA VAL A 171 14.16 15.61 15.60
C VAL A 171 15.63 15.26 15.43
N ARG A 172 16.02 14.01 15.77
CA ARG A 172 17.38 13.51 15.62
C ARG A 172 17.87 13.62 14.17
N ARG A 173 17.04 13.20 13.21
CA ARG A 173 17.33 13.31 11.78
C ARG A 173 17.52 14.75 11.35
N SER A 174 16.61 15.65 11.73
CA SER A 174 16.72 17.06 11.35
C SER A 174 18.01 17.69 11.85
N LYS A 175 18.41 17.43 13.10
CA LYS A 175 19.68 17.94 13.65
C LYS A 175 20.91 17.41 12.90
N LEU A 176 20.98 16.11 12.64
CA LEU A 176 22.11 15.51 11.91
C LEU A 176 22.19 16.05 10.47
N VAL A 177 21.04 16.22 9.82
CA VAL A 177 20.97 16.81 8.47
C VAL A 177 21.38 18.28 8.48
N GLU A 178 21.04 19.04 9.51
CA GLU A 178 21.47 20.43 9.67
C GLU A 178 22.99 20.54 9.90
N MET A 179 23.58 19.64 10.70
CA MET A 179 25.01 19.66 11.00
C MET A 179 25.89 19.16 9.84
N TYR A 180 25.44 18.14 9.11
CA TYR A 180 26.29 17.40 8.16
C TYR A 180 25.77 17.38 6.72
N GLY A 181 24.59 17.96 6.47
CA GLY A 181 23.90 17.88 5.19
C GLY A 181 23.07 16.61 5.03
N LEU A 182 22.22 16.57 4.00
CA LEU A 182 21.20 15.52 3.83
C LEU A 182 21.78 14.11 3.75
N HIS A 183 22.82 13.90 2.95
CA HIS A 183 23.35 12.55 2.72
C HIS A 183 24.07 12.00 3.96
N GLU A 184 25.04 12.77 4.46
CA GLU A 184 25.88 12.40 5.60
C GLU A 184 25.07 12.34 6.91
N GLY A 185 24.13 13.27 7.11
CA GLY A 185 23.25 13.26 8.28
C GLY A 185 22.37 12.01 8.36
N ILE A 186 21.90 11.49 7.23
CA ILE A 186 21.14 10.22 7.17
C ILE A 186 22.04 9.02 7.47
N GLU A 187 23.27 9.01 6.95
CA GLU A 187 24.21 7.92 7.17
C GLU A 187 24.63 7.81 8.65
N ARG A 188 24.92 8.94 9.27
CA ARG A 188 25.23 9.03 10.71
C ARG A 188 24.06 8.63 11.59
N PHE A 189 22.84 9.01 11.19
CA PHE A 189 21.63 8.50 11.86
C PHE A 189 21.62 6.97 11.80
N ALA A 190 21.78 6.40 10.61
CA ALA A 190 21.73 4.96 10.37
C ALA A 190 22.77 4.20 11.20
N GLN A 191 23.93 4.80 11.44
CA GLN A 191 25.01 4.25 12.28
C GLN A 191 24.75 4.38 13.79
N GLY A 192 23.70 5.10 14.21
CA GLY A 192 23.32 5.23 15.62
C GLY A 192 23.79 6.51 16.31
N GLU A 193 24.35 7.49 15.58
CA GLU A 193 24.83 8.77 16.15
C GLU A 193 23.68 9.59 16.77
N ILE A 194 23.77 9.93 18.04
CA ILE A 194 22.79 10.78 18.75
C ILE A 194 23.22 12.25 18.58
N ALA A 195 22.26 13.14 18.30
CA ALA A 195 22.48 14.56 18.00
C ALA A 195 22.09 15.53 19.11
#